data_AF-A0A7X5F6E1-F1
#
_entry.id   AF-A0A7X5F6E1-F1
#
_cell.length_a   1.000
_cell.length_b   1.000
_cell.length_c   1.000
_cell.angle_alpha   90.00
_cell.angle_beta   90.00
_cell.angle_gamma   90.00
#
_symmetry.space_group_name_H-M   'P 1'
#
loop_
_entity.id
_entity.type
_entity.pdbx_description
1 polymer ?
#
loop_
_entity_poly.entity_id
_entity_poly.type
_entity_poly.pdbx_seq_one_letter_code
_entity_poly.pdbx_strand_id
1 'polypeptide(L)'
;MNIKKLFVNKKFLGIIFLVMFVFSALPAMNTKILAQEETGYVPLVELPTNYVPADGEKRVKASDYIEGLFKLIIAIAGTLAVVTIIVGGIQYMSSDAFGKTEAAKNTIGNAIWGFMLAISAWLILNTISPKLVSFNLSITPIETNNTNPDGENGAPGGGSGLSGEQVLSALTEARIKVVGNPRLDGLRLEIIDEIGGLKRSCDCEVILTSATGGSHRAGDYSHANGYKVDLRSNREGVDMTRYITNNYQTLPDRDDGAKMYLSPTGGIYALEADHWDVVKH
;
A
#
# COMPACT_ATOMS: atom_id res chain seq x y z
N MET A 1 -38.23 0.91 -29.93
CA MET A 1 -36.86 1.47 -30.05
C MET A 1 -36.01 0.47 -30.83
N ASN A 2 -35.53 0.86 -32.01
CA ASN A 2 -35.03 -0.04 -33.05
C ASN A 2 -33.55 -0.42 -32.80
N ILE A 3 -33.29 -1.64 -32.36
CA ILE A 3 -31.95 -2.20 -32.02
C ILE A 3 -30.97 -2.13 -33.22
N LYS A 4 -31.48 -1.94 -34.45
CA LYS A 4 -30.66 -1.80 -35.66
C LYS A 4 -29.85 -0.49 -35.76
N LYS A 5 -30.14 0.53 -34.96
CA LYS A 5 -29.30 1.76 -34.89
C LYS A 5 -28.08 1.62 -33.97
N LEU A 6 -27.92 0.48 -33.29
CA LEU A 6 -26.69 0.14 -32.58
C LEU A 6 -25.61 -0.41 -33.52
N PHE A 7 -25.77 -0.33 -34.85
CA PHE A 7 -24.68 -0.45 -35.81
C PHE A 7 -23.90 0.86 -35.88
N VAL A 8 -23.20 1.11 -34.77
CA VAL A 8 -21.80 1.47 -34.75
C VAL A 8 -21.18 1.51 -36.16
N ASN A 9 -20.84 2.72 -36.59
CA ASN A 9 -20.11 3.01 -37.83
C ASN A 9 -18.96 2.01 -38.01
N LYS A 10 -18.71 1.47 -39.21
CA LYS A 10 -17.64 0.46 -39.43
C LYS A 10 -16.28 0.91 -38.86
N LYS A 11 -16.04 2.22 -38.83
CA LYS A 11 -14.87 2.85 -38.21
C LYS A 11 -14.85 2.73 -36.68
N PHE A 12 -16.01 2.83 -36.02
CA PHE A 12 -16.15 2.73 -34.56
C PHE A 12 -16.08 1.27 -34.08
N LEU A 13 -16.58 0.30 -34.87
CA LEU A 13 -16.36 -1.13 -34.57
C LEU A 13 -14.87 -1.49 -34.69
N GLY A 14 -14.21 -0.93 -35.70
CA GLY A 14 -12.76 -1.09 -35.90
C GLY A 14 -11.95 -0.51 -34.74
N ILE A 15 -12.34 0.63 -34.19
CA ILE A 15 -11.68 1.23 -33.01
C ILE A 15 -11.87 0.36 -31.77
N ILE A 16 -13.07 -0.15 -31.52
CA ILE A 16 -13.32 -1.05 -30.37
C ILE A 16 -12.50 -2.33 -30.50
N PHE A 17 -12.45 -2.91 -31.70
CA PHE A 17 -11.68 -4.12 -31.97
C PHE A 17 -10.17 -3.87 -31.88
N LEU A 18 -9.68 -2.72 -32.33
CA LEU A 18 -8.28 -2.29 -32.18
C LEU A 18 -7.92 -2.13 -30.69
N VAL A 19 -8.77 -1.49 -29.90
CA VAL A 19 -8.54 -1.30 -28.45
C VAL A 19 -8.54 -2.63 -27.71
N MET A 20 -9.47 -3.54 -28.01
CA MET A 20 -9.47 -4.89 -27.43
C MET A 20 -8.27 -5.73 -27.90
N PHE A 21 -7.88 -5.62 -29.16
CA PHE A 21 -6.71 -6.33 -29.70
C PHE A 21 -5.41 -5.83 -29.04
N VAL A 22 -5.24 -4.51 -28.89
CA VAL A 22 -4.11 -3.90 -28.17
C VAL A 22 -4.09 -4.33 -26.70
N PHE A 23 -5.26 -4.42 -26.04
CA PHE A 23 -5.34 -4.88 -24.65
C PHE A 23 -5.06 -6.38 -24.49
N SER A 24 -5.44 -7.20 -25.47
CA SER A 24 -5.16 -8.65 -25.49
C SER A 24 -3.73 -9.01 -25.93
N ALA A 25 -3.07 -8.11 -26.66
CA ALA A 25 -1.71 -8.29 -27.18
C ALA A 25 -0.64 -7.67 -26.28
N LEU A 26 -1.03 -7.02 -25.17
CA LEU A 26 -0.10 -6.75 -24.08
C LEU A 26 0.18 -8.09 -23.39
N PRO A 27 1.39 -8.68 -23.52
CA PRO A 27 1.78 -9.71 -22.57
C PRO A 27 1.62 -9.10 -21.18
N ALA A 28 1.06 -9.87 -20.25
CA ALA A 28 1.22 -9.62 -18.83
C ALA A 28 2.72 -9.74 -18.52
N MET A 29 3.49 -8.71 -18.88
CA MET A 29 4.85 -8.57 -18.43
C MET A 29 4.71 -8.29 -16.95
N ASN A 30 5.00 -9.32 -16.16
CA ASN A 30 5.35 -9.16 -14.76
C ASN A 30 6.55 -8.22 -14.71
N THR A 31 6.30 -6.91 -14.72
CA THR A 31 7.31 -5.92 -14.41
C THR A 31 7.65 -6.16 -12.94
N LYS A 32 8.79 -6.78 -12.68
CA LYS A 32 9.48 -6.54 -11.42
C LYS A 32 9.76 -5.05 -11.40
N ILE A 33 8.95 -4.33 -10.63
CA ILE A 33 9.15 -2.92 -10.35
C ILE A 33 10.50 -2.84 -9.66
N LEU A 34 11.49 -2.26 -10.35
CA LEU A 34 12.73 -1.85 -9.71
C LEU A 34 12.33 -0.68 -8.79
N ALA A 35 12.25 -0.96 -7.50
CA ALA A 35 11.96 0.04 -6.49
C ALA A 35 13.09 1.07 -6.49
N GLN A 36 12.77 2.27 -6.96
CA GLN A 36 13.60 3.46 -6.82
C GLN A 36 13.40 3.99 -5.40
N GLU A 37 14.51 4.32 -4.74
CA GLU A 37 14.55 4.99 -3.43
C GLU A 37 13.72 6.28 -3.48
N GLU A 38 12.63 6.35 -2.70
CA GLU A 38 11.70 7.49 -2.71
C GLU A 38 12.18 8.58 -1.74
N THR A 39 12.75 9.64 -2.30
CA THR A 39 13.06 10.88 -1.57
C THR A 39 11.77 11.64 -1.28
N GLY A 40 11.47 11.93 -0.01
CA GLY A 40 10.28 12.71 0.38
C GLY A 40 10.18 14.05 -0.37
N TYR A 41 9.11 14.20 -1.16
CA TYR A 41 8.87 15.35 -2.01
C TYR A 41 8.19 16.49 -1.23
N VAL A 42 8.64 17.73 -1.43
CA VAL A 42 7.94 18.93 -0.96
C VAL A 42 7.14 19.47 -2.14
N PRO A 43 5.80 19.37 -2.14
CA PRO A 43 5.00 19.93 -3.22
C PRO A 43 5.09 21.46 -3.22
N LEU A 44 5.35 22.05 -4.40
CA LEU A 44 5.37 23.51 -4.59
C LEU A 44 3.99 24.16 -4.39
N VAL A 45 2.92 23.37 -4.46
CA VAL A 45 1.53 23.79 -4.27
C VAL A 45 0.81 22.75 -3.42
N GLU A 46 0.18 23.19 -2.34
CA GLU A 46 -0.65 22.35 -1.48
C GLU A 46 -2.05 22.19 -2.08
N LEU A 47 -2.55 20.96 -2.19
CA LEU A 47 -3.89 20.71 -2.72
C LEU A 47 -4.92 20.88 -1.59
N PRO A 48 -6.09 21.48 -1.89
CA PRO A 48 -7.15 21.69 -0.89
C PRO A 48 -7.81 20.39 -0.40
N THR A 49 -7.45 19.24 -0.98
CA THR A 49 -7.93 17.90 -0.60
C THR A 49 -7.03 17.22 0.44
N ASN A 50 -5.93 17.85 0.85
CA ASN A 50 -4.95 17.24 1.75
C ASN A 50 -5.46 17.18 3.20
N TYR A 51 -5.55 15.96 3.73
CA TYR A 51 -5.60 15.68 5.16
C TYR A 51 -4.23 16.03 5.76
N VAL A 52 -4.20 16.91 6.75
CA VAL A 52 -3.00 17.24 7.53
C VAL A 52 -2.88 16.18 8.63
N PRO A 53 -1.85 15.32 8.63
CA PRO A 53 -1.56 14.50 9.81
C PRO A 53 -1.30 15.43 11.00
N ALA A 54 -1.76 15.04 12.18
CA ALA A 54 -1.84 15.87 13.38
C ALA A 54 -0.47 16.36 13.93
N ASP A 55 0.63 16.01 13.26
CA ASP A 55 2.03 16.34 13.59
C ASP A 55 2.59 17.57 12.86
N GLY A 56 1.91 18.09 11.83
CA GLY A 56 2.30 19.36 11.20
C GLY A 56 3.51 19.31 10.27
N GLU A 57 4.03 18.12 9.93
CA GLU A 57 5.09 17.97 8.93
C GLU A 57 4.53 17.92 7.50
N LYS A 58 4.99 18.85 6.63
CA LYS A 58 4.55 19.01 5.23
C LYS A 58 5.19 18.01 4.25
N ARG A 59 5.38 16.76 4.65
CA ARG A 59 5.92 15.70 3.77
C ARG A 59 4.76 14.92 3.18
N VAL A 60 4.41 15.23 1.94
CA VAL A 60 3.34 14.55 1.20
C VAL A 60 3.98 13.56 0.25
N LYS A 61 3.66 12.27 0.40
CA LYS A 61 4.11 11.23 -0.54
C LYS A 61 3.58 11.56 -1.93
N ALA A 62 4.34 11.26 -2.98
CA ALA A 62 3.88 11.47 -4.35
C ALA A 62 2.56 10.73 -4.61
N SER A 63 2.39 9.60 -3.94
CA SER A 63 1.20 8.75 -3.94
C SER A 63 -0.06 9.48 -3.42
N ASP A 64 0.05 10.13 -2.27
CA ASP A 64 -1.04 10.88 -1.62
C ASP A 64 -1.39 12.14 -2.42
N TYR A 65 -0.38 12.79 -3.00
CA TYR A 65 -0.57 13.95 -3.86
C TYR A 65 -1.30 13.59 -5.16
N ILE A 66 -0.93 12.48 -5.82
CA ILE A 66 -1.57 12.02 -7.06
C ILE A 66 -3.02 11.58 -6.78
N GLU A 67 -3.29 10.85 -5.70
CA GLU A 67 -4.65 10.51 -5.28
C GLU A 67 -5.50 11.76 -5.00
N GLY A 68 -4.93 12.73 -4.25
CA GLY A 68 -5.55 14.02 -3.97
C GLY A 68 -5.86 14.82 -5.24
N LEU A 69 -4.96 14.78 -6.23
CA LEU A 69 -5.12 15.44 -7.53
C LEU A 69 -6.25 14.80 -8.35
N PHE A 70 -6.34 13.47 -8.39
CA PHE A 70 -7.44 12.77 -9.07
C PHE A 70 -8.79 13.12 -8.45
N LYS A 71 -8.90 13.12 -7.11
CA LYS A 71 -10.12 13.54 -6.41
C LYS A 71 -10.47 14.99 -6.70
N LEU A 72 -9.48 15.88 -6.75
CA LEU A 72 -9.68 17.29 -7.08
C LEU A 72 -10.20 17.48 -8.51
N ILE A 73 -9.62 16.79 -9.50
CA ILE A 73 -10.06 16.86 -10.89
C ILE A 73 -11.51 16.36 -11.02
N ILE A 74 -11.87 15.28 -10.33
CA ILE A 74 -13.25 14.76 -10.33
C ILE A 74 -14.22 15.76 -9.69
N ALA A 75 -13.82 16.40 -8.59
CA ALA A 75 -14.62 17.45 -7.94
C ALA A 75 -14.85 18.65 -8.87
N ILE A 76 -13.80 19.16 -9.51
CA ILE A 76 -13.88 20.25 -10.50
C ILE A 76 -14.77 19.85 -11.68
N ALA A 77 -14.58 18.64 -12.21
CA ALA A 77 -15.39 18.12 -13.31
C ALA A 77 -16.88 18.03 -12.95
N GLY A 78 -17.20 17.59 -11.73
CA GLY A 78 -18.57 17.56 -11.21
C GLY A 78 -19.18 18.95 -11.09
N THR A 79 -18.47 19.91 -10.51
CA THR A 79 -18.95 21.30 -10.40
C THR A 79 -19.20 21.93 -11.76
N LEU A 80 -18.27 21.76 -12.71
CA LEU A 80 -18.43 22.26 -14.07
C LEU A 80 -19.59 21.59 -14.80
N ALA A 81 -19.77 20.28 -14.63
CA ALA A 81 -20.90 19.56 -15.21
C ALA A 81 -22.24 20.14 -14.73
N VAL A 82 -22.37 20.42 -13.42
CA VAL A 82 -23.58 21.05 -12.85
C VAL A 82 -23.83 22.43 -13.44
N VAL A 83 -22.82 23.31 -13.50
CA VAL A 83 -22.95 24.66 -14.09
C VAL A 83 -23.40 24.58 -15.55
N THR A 84 -22.78 23.69 -16.33
CA THR A 84 -23.08 23.53 -17.76
C THR A 84 -24.49 22.98 -17.99
N ILE A 85 -24.95 22.07 -17.13
CA ILE A 85 -26.34 21.56 -17.12
C ILE A 85 -27.33 22.68 -16.80
N ILE A 86 -27.04 23.54 -15.82
CA ILE A 86 -27.90 24.68 -15.47
C ILE A 86 -28.00 25.66 -16.65
N VAL A 87 -26.87 26.03 -17.27
CA VAL A 87 -26.85 26.93 -18.43
C VAL A 87 -27.62 26.33 -19.60
N GLY A 88 -27.41 25.04 -19.89
CA GLY A 88 -28.17 24.32 -20.91
C GLY A 88 -29.66 24.24 -20.60
N GLY A 89 -30.03 24.07 -19.33
CA GLY A 89 -31.42 24.08 -18.86
C GLY A 89 -32.12 25.42 -19.08
N ILE A 90 -31.45 26.52 -18.73
CA ILE A 90 -31.95 27.89 -18.97
C ILE A 90 -32.08 28.15 -20.48
N GLN A 91 -31.10 27.72 -21.27
CA GLN A 91 -31.12 27.85 -22.73
C GLN A 91 -32.27 27.02 -23.36
N TYR A 92 -32.59 25.87 -22.79
CA TYR A 92 -33.72 25.04 -23.23
C TYR A 92 -35.07 25.69 -22.90
N MET A 93 -35.22 26.27 -21.70
CA MET A 93 -36.45 26.94 -21.29
C MET A 93 -36.73 28.25 -22.03
N SER A 94 -35.67 28.93 -22.49
CA SER A 94 -35.76 30.22 -23.21
C SER A 94 -35.72 30.09 -24.74
N SER A 95 -35.74 28.87 -25.28
CA SER A 95 -35.61 28.64 -26.72
C SER A 95 -36.92 28.85 -27.48
N ASP A 96 -37.37 30.10 -27.66
CA ASP A 96 -38.43 30.48 -28.62
C ASP A 96 -37.89 30.63 -30.06
N ALA A 97 -36.57 30.61 -30.23
CA ALA A 97 -35.90 30.75 -31.52
C ALA A 97 -35.35 29.40 -32.02
N PHE A 98 -35.71 29.04 -33.26
CA PHE A 98 -35.26 27.83 -33.96
C PHE A 98 -33.74 27.63 -33.84
N GLY A 99 -33.32 26.44 -33.38
CA GLY A 99 -31.91 26.05 -33.21
C GLY A 99 -31.35 26.14 -31.78
N LYS A 100 -31.92 26.98 -30.90
CA LYS A 100 -31.44 27.10 -29.50
C LYS A 100 -31.75 25.86 -28.65
N THR A 101 -32.83 25.15 -28.97
CA THR A 101 -33.20 23.88 -28.31
C THR A 101 -32.20 22.76 -28.60
N GLU A 102 -31.67 22.69 -29.82
CA GLU A 102 -30.67 21.69 -30.21
C GLU A 102 -29.32 21.99 -29.55
N ALA A 103 -28.91 23.26 -29.54
CA ALA A 103 -27.71 23.71 -28.83
C ALA A 103 -27.79 23.39 -27.32
N ALA A 104 -28.95 23.62 -26.70
CA ALA A 104 -29.17 23.29 -25.29
C ALA A 104 -29.07 21.79 -25.02
N LYS A 105 -29.69 20.95 -25.86
CA LYS A 105 -29.61 19.48 -25.74
C LYS A 105 -28.18 18.98 -25.91
N ASN A 106 -27.43 19.54 -26.87
CA ASN A 106 -26.02 19.18 -27.07
C ASN A 106 -25.16 19.61 -25.89
N THR A 107 -25.41 20.79 -25.30
CA THR A 107 -24.68 21.28 -24.13
C THR A 107 -24.88 20.37 -22.91
N ILE A 108 -26.14 20.02 -22.62
CA ILE A 108 -26.48 19.09 -21.53
C ILE A 108 -25.90 17.68 -21.82
N GLY A 109 -26.08 17.19 -23.05
CA GLY A 109 -25.59 15.88 -23.47
C GLY A 109 -24.08 15.75 -23.37
N ASN A 110 -23.34 16.76 -23.85
CA ASN A 110 -21.88 16.80 -23.77
C ASN A 110 -21.39 16.85 -22.32
N ALA A 111 -22.07 17.60 -21.43
CA ALA A 111 -21.74 17.64 -20.01
C ALA A 111 -21.94 16.27 -19.34
N ILE A 112 -23.05 15.57 -19.63
CA ILE A 112 -23.34 14.23 -19.09
C ILE A 112 -22.32 13.21 -19.62
N TRP A 113 -22.04 13.20 -20.93
CA TRP A 113 -21.07 12.28 -21.51
C TRP A 113 -19.64 12.54 -21.01
N GLY A 114 -19.25 13.80 -20.86
CA GLY A 114 -17.95 14.17 -20.29
C GLY A 114 -17.81 13.74 -18.83
N PHE A 115 -18.85 13.95 -18.02
CA PHE A 115 -18.84 13.52 -16.63
C PHE A 115 -18.88 12.00 -16.47
N MET A 116 -19.68 11.30 -17.29
CA MET A 116 -19.68 9.83 -17.38
C MET A 116 -18.30 9.30 -17.76
N LEU A 117 -17.59 9.93 -18.68
CA LEU A 117 -16.23 9.54 -19.06
C LEU A 117 -15.28 9.67 -17.87
N ALA A 118 -15.34 10.78 -17.13
CA ALA A 118 -14.52 10.99 -15.95
C ALA A 118 -14.79 9.94 -14.85
N ILE A 119 -16.06 9.65 -14.55
CA ILE A 119 -16.44 8.58 -13.60
C ILE A 119 -16.02 7.22 -14.14
N SER A 120 -16.21 6.94 -15.42
CA SER A 120 -15.85 5.64 -16.02
C SER A 120 -14.34 5.42 -15.97
N ALA A 121 -13.53 6.45 -16.23
CA ALA A 121 -12.09 6.38 -16.07
C ALA A 121 -11.72 6.04 -14.62
N TRP A 122 -12.31 6.74 -13.65
CA TRP A 122 -12.12 6.43 -12.23
C TRP A 122 -12.56 5.00 -11.88
N LEU A 123 -13.71 4.55 -12.37
CA LEU A 123 -14.30 3.25 -12.08
C LEU A 123 -13.48 2.11 -12.70
N ILE A 124 -12.96 2.28 -13.92
CA ILE A 124 -12.04 1.33 -14.56
C ILE A 124 -10.74 1.22 -13.75
N LEU A 125 -10.13 2.35 -13.37
CA LEU A 125 -8.92 2.34 -12.54
C LEU A 125 -9.21 1.61 -11.20
N ASN A 126 -10.31 1.96 -10.54
CA ASN A 126 -10.73 1.37 -9.27
C ASN A 126 -11.11 -0.13 -9.37
N THR A 127 -11.57 -0.60 -10.54
CA THR A 127 -11.94 -2.01 -10.76
C THR A 127 -10.74 -2.88 -11.13
N ILE A 128 -9.79 -2.37 -11.92
CA ILE A 128 -8.58 -3.11 -12.30
C ILE A 128 -7.69 -3.31 -11.07
N SER A 129 -7.49 -2.24 -10.29
CA SER A 129 -6.84 -2.32 -9.00
C SER A 129 -7.15 -1.04 -8.25
N PRO A 130 -7.81 -1.10 -7.08
CA PRO A 130 -8.01 0.09 -6.26
C PRO A 130 -6.67 0.75 -5.93
N LYS A 131 -5.55 0.01 -5.97
CA LYS A 131 -4.18 0.53 -5.76
C LYS A 131 -3.69 1.53 -6.80
N LEU A 132 -4.36 1.65 -7.96
CA LEU A 132 -4.07 2.66 -8.99
C LEU A 132 -4.78 3.99 -8.71
N VAL A 133 -5.69 4.01 -7.75
CA VAL A 133 -6.40 5.20 -7.27
C VAL A 133 -6.03 5.49 -5.81
N SER A 134 -5.74 4.45 -5.03
CA SER A 134 -5.17 4.48 -3.70
C SER A 134 -3.71 4.04 -3.75
N PHE A 135 -2.82 4.95 -4.11
CA PHE A 135 -1.39 4.66 -4.02
C PHE A 135 -1.00 4.80 -2.54
N ASN A 136 -1.01 3.69 -1.80
CA ASN A 136 -0.46 3.64 -0.45
C ASN A 136 0.95 3.05 -0.52
N LEU A 137 1.93 3.91 -0.76
CA LEU A 137 3.35 3.62 -0.54
C LEU A 137 3.73 4.24 0.80
N SER A 138 3.33 3.58 1.90
CA SER A 138 3.70 4.05 3.23
C SER A 138 5.16 3.73 3.54
N ILE A 139 6.05 4.64 3.17
CA ILE A 139 7.40 4.71 3.73
C ILE A 139 7.38 5.54 5.00
N THR A 140 8.00 5.01 6.05
CA THR A 140 8.16 5.61 7.37
C THR A 140 9.00 6.90 7.27
N PRO A 141 8.48 8.08 7.66
CA PRO A 141 9.29 9.29 7.74
C PRO A 141 10.40 9.10 8.78
N ILE A 142 11.63 9.45 8.41
CA ILE A 142 12.71 9.63 9.38
C ILE A 142 12.53 11.02 9.98
N GLU A 143 11.95 11.10 11.18
CA GLU A 143 12.01 12.32 11.97
C GLU A 143 13.31 12.38 12.77
N THR A 144 14.07 13.44 12.51
CA THR A 144 15.20 13.87 13.32
C THR A 144 14.80 15.06 14.18
N ASN A 145 14.96 14.86 15.50
CA ASN A 145 15.34 15.83 16.54
C ASN A 145 14.27 16.33 17.53
N ASN A 146 14.46 15.84 18.76
CA ASN A 146 14.70 16.62 19.98
C ASN A 146 13.65 17.67 20.41
N THR A 147 12.85 17.29 21.41
CA THR A 147 12.77 18.06 22.66
C THR A 147 12.80 17.11 23.87
N ASN A 148 13.69 17.42 24.80
CA ASN A 148 13.91 16.82 26.12
C ASN A 148 13.39 17.85 27.16
N PRO A 149 13.27 17.58 28.47
CA PRO A 149 13.18 16.32 29.24
C PRO A 149 11.91 16.28 30.12
N ASP A 150 11.54 15.11 30.65
CA ASP A 150 11.26 14.94 32.09
C ASP A 150 11.13 13.44 32.42
N GLY A 151 11.74 13.05 33.55
CA GLY A 151 12.31 11.73 33.86
C GLY A 151 11.37 10.53 33.75
N GLU A 152 11.88 9.34 33.44
CA GLU A 152 12.62 8.51 34.41
C GLU A 152 13.54 7.46 33.71
N ASN A 153 14.86 7.56 33.96
CA ASN A 153 15.94 6.54 33.95
C ASN A 153 15.80 5.29 33.01
N GLY A 154 16.54 5.03 31.92
CA GLY A 154 17.74 5.62 31.31
C GLY A 154 18.83 4.57 31.00
N ALA A 155 18.85 3.98 29.77
CA ALA A 155 20.00 3.40 29.04
C ALA A 155 19.57 2.98 27.60
N PRO A 156 20.43 3.03 26.55
CA PRO A 156 20.24 3.99 25.46
C PRO A 156 20.06 3.41 24.04
N GLY A 157 19.35 4.17 23.19
CA GLY A 157 19.77 4.47 21.81
C GLY A 157 19.17 3.66 20.64
N GLY A 158 18.46 4.35 19.74
CA GLY A 158 18.34 3.93 18.33
C GLY A 158 16.94 4.02 17.73
N GLY A 159 16.41 5.23 17.55
CA GLY A 159 15.11 5.46 16.90
C GLY A 159 15.05 4.90 15.48
N SER A 160 13.95 4.17 15.19
CA SER A 160 13.44 3.75 13.86
C SER A 160 12.40 2.61 13.95
N GLY A 161 12.06 2.14 15.16
CA GLY A 161 11.04 1.10 15.36
C GLY A 161 9.63 1.67 15.48
N LEU A 162 8.64 0.88 15.05
CA LEU A 162 7.22 1.25 15.07
C LEU A 162 6.64 1.26 16.50
N SER A 163 5.53 1.97 16.69
CA SER A 163 4.80 1.92 17.96
C SER A 163 4.19 0.52 18.17
N GLY A 164 4.07 0.08 19.43
CA GLY A 164 3.52 -1.24 19.73
C GLY A 164 2.10 -1.46 19.17
N GLU A 165 1.30 -0.39 19.06
CA GLU A 165 -0.03 -0.43 18.45
C GLU A 165 0.05 -0.65 16.93
N GLN A 166 0.93 0.06 16.23
CA GLN A 166 1.17 -0.13 14.79
C GLN A 166 1.64 -1.55 14.47
N VAL A 167 2.55 -2.08 15.30
CA VAL A 167 3.05 -3.45 15.16
C VAL A 167 1.93 -4.47 15.38
N LEU A 168 1.12 -4.30 16.43
CA LEU A 168 0.02 -5.21 16.72
C LEU A 168 -1.03 -5.21 15.60
N SER A 169 -1.37 -4.04 15.04
CA SER A 169 -2.26 -3.94 13.88
C SER A 169 -1.70 -4.67 12.66
N ALA A 170 -0.42 -4.46 12.34
CA ALA A 170 0.23 -5.11 11.20
C ALA A 170 0.30 -6.65 11.35
N LEU A 171 0.64 -7.15 12.54
CA LEU A 171 0.64 -8.59 12.84
C LEU A 171 -0.76 -9.19 12.74
N THR A 172 -1.79 -8.45 13.21
CA THR A 172 -3.19 -8.87 13.13
C THR A 172 -3.67 -8.94 11.68
N GLU A 173 -3.35 -7.95 10.86
CA GLU A 173 -3.67 -7.92 9.42
C GLU A 173 -2.99 -9.07 8.68
N ALA A 174 -1.71 -9.35 9.01
CA ALA A 174 -0.97 -10.47 8.46
C ALA A 174 -1.49 -11.84 8.94
N ARG A 175 -2.45 -11.89 9.87
CA ARG A 175 -2.94 -13.12 10.52
C ARG A 175 -1.83 -13.92 11.21
N ILE A 176 -0.89 -13.20 11.84
CA ILE A 176 0.17 -13.75 12.69
C ILE A 176 -0.36 -13.75 14.13
N LYS A 177 -0.27 -14.90 14.81
CA LYS A 177 -0.71 -14.99 16.21
C LYS A 177 0.40 -14.48 17.12
N VAL A 178 0.04 -13.69 18.13
CA VAL A 178 0.95 -13.19 19.15
C VAL A 178 0.61 -13.86 20.48
N VAL A 179 1.60 -14.42 21.16
CA VAL A 179 1.40 -15.18 22.41
C VAL A 179 2.42 -14.72 23.45
N GLY A 180 2.02 -14.67 24.73
CA GLY A 180 2.94 -14.33 25.83
C GLY A 180 3.10 -12.84 26.10
N ASN A 181 2.28 -11.99 25.46
CA ASN A 181 2.30 -10.52 25.60
C ASN A 181 3.72 -9.91 25.42
N PRO A 182 4.39 -10.19 24.29
CA PRO A 182 5.72 -9.66 24.03
C PRO A 182 5.67 -8.14 23.87
N ARG A 183 6.76 -7.47 24.24
CA ARG A 183 6.94 -6.05 23.98
C ARG A 183 7.11 -5.86 22.46
N LEU A 184 6.23 -5.08 21.85
CA LEU A 184 6.19 -4.88 20.40
C LEU A 184 6.72 -3.51 19.98
N ASP A 185 6.76 -2.53 20.89
CA ASP A 185 7.24 -1.18 20.58
C ASP A 185 8.73 -1.19 20.27
N GLY A 186 9.11 -0.45 19.23
CA GLY A 186 10.47 -0.43 18.72
C GLY A 186 10.77 -1.53 17.70
N LEU A 187 9.81 -2.41 17.35
CA LEU A 187 10.04 -3.41 16.31
C LEU A 187 10.14 -2.74 14.93
N ARG A 188 11.11 -3.17 14.12
CA ARG A 188 11.35 -2.58 12.80
C ARG A 188 10.39 -3.13 11.77
N LEU A 189 10.00 -2.28 10.82
CA LEU A 189 9.09 -2.65 9.73
C LEU A 189 9.64 -3.82 8.90
N GLU A 190 10.94 -3.86 8.66
CA GLU A 190 11.62 -4.91 7.91
C GLU A 190 11.37 -6.31 8.50
N ILE A 191 11.34 -6.43 9.83
CA ILE A 191 11.04 -7.68 10.51
C ILE A 191 9.58 -8.09 10.29
N ILE A 192 8.66 -7.13 10.37
CA ILE A 192 7.22 -7.37 10.18
C ILE A 192 6.94 -7.81 8.74
N ASP A 193 7.55 -7.14 7.76
CA ASP A 193 7.44 -7.50 6.35
C ASP A 193 8.04 -8.87 6.05
N GLU A 194 9.15 -9.21 6.69
CA GLU A 194 9.80 -10.51 6.58
C GLU A 194 8.89 -11.64 7.08
N ILE A 195 8.38 -11.55 8.32
CA ILE A 195 7.51 -12.59 8.89
C ILE A 195 6.11 -12.60 8.24
N GLY A 196 5.63 -11.46 7.76
CA GLY A 196 4.41 -11.36 6.95
C GLY A 196 4.58 -12.02 5.57
N GLY A 197 5.76 -11.88 4.96
CA GLY A 197 6.16 -12.56 3.73
C GLY A 197 6.22 -14.07 3.92
N LEU A 198 6.84 -14.54 5.01
CA LEU A 198 6.85 -15.95 5.41
C LEU A 198 5.42 -16.49 5.55
N LYS A 199 4.55 -15.79 6.30
CA LYS A 199 3.15 -16.18 6.51
C LYS A 199 2.38 -16.35 5.21
N ARG A 200 2.56 -15.44 4.24
CA ARG A 200 1.93 -15.54 2.91
C ARG A 200 2.51 -16.68 2.07
N SER A 201 3.80 -16.96 2.20
CA SER A 201 4.50 -17.92 1.33
C SER A 201 4.35 -19.36 1.81
N CYS A 202 4.28 -19.58 3.13
CA CYS A 202 4.06 -20.90 3.70
C CYS A 202 2.58 -21.29 3.79
N ASP A 203 1.66 -20.32 3.77
CA ASP A 203 0.22 -20.50 4.05
C ASP A 203 -0.03 -21.33 5.33
N CYS A 204 0.79 -21.10 6.33
CA CYS A 204 0.89 -21.91 7.54
C CYS A 204 0.68 -21.06 8.80
N GLU A 205 0.57 -21.68 9.96
CA GLU A 205 0.49 -20.93 11.23
C GLU A 205 1.86 -20.34 11.60
N VAL A 206 1.90 -19.03 11.83
CA VAL A 206 3.08 -18.30 12.28
C VAL A 206 2.71 -17.65 13.61
N ILE A 207 3.51 -17.93 14.64
CA ILE A 207 3.25 -17.53 16.02
C ILE A 207 4.45 -16.79 16.56
N LEU A 208 4.28 -15.50 16.83
CA LEU A 208 5.28 -14.65 17.44
C LEU A 208 5.20 -14.80 18.96
N THR A 209 6.33 -15.17 19.57
CA THR A 209 6.47 -15.40 21.01
C THR A 209 7.29 -14.32 21.71
N SER A 210 8.15 -13.61 20.96
CA SER A 210 8.98 -12.53 21.49
C SER A 210 9.32 -11.51 20.41
N ALA A 211 9.59 -10.28 20.81
CA ALA A 211 9.97 -9.17 19.94
C ALA A 211 10.98 -8.27 20.68
N THR A 212 10.67 -7.01 20.96
CA THR A 212 11.67 -6.06 21.49
C THR A 212 11.97 -6.21 22.97
N GLY A 213 11.19 -7.02 23.67
CA GLY A 213 11.39 -7.37 25.08
C GLY A 213 12.14 -8.69 25.30
N GLY A 214 12.68 -9.30 24.25
CA GLY A 214 13.40 -10.57 24.30
C GLY A 214 14.75 -10.49 25.02
N SER A 215 15.35 -11.66 25.28
CA SER A 215 16.57 -11.77 26.08
C SER A 215 17.81 -11.08 25.46
N HIS A 216 18.66 -10.56 26.33
CA HIS A 216 19.70 -9.55 26.04
C HIS A 216 21.05 -10.12 25.59
N ARG A 217 21.14 -10.80 24.45
CA ARG A 217 22.45 -10.87 23.78
C ARG A 217 22.73 -9.51 23.12
N ALA A 218 23.73 -8.81 23.65
CA ALA A 218 24.18 -7.53 23.11
C ALA A 218 24.70 -7.71 21.68
N GLY A 219 24.23 -6.86 20.77
CA GLY A 219 24.59 -6.86 19.37
C GLY A 219 23.72 -5.87 18.59
N ASP A 220 24.22 -5.42 17.44
CA ASP A 220 23.55 -4.41 16.62
C ASP A 220 22.18 -4.91 16.12
N TYR A 221 22.10 -6.21 15.78
CA TYR A 221 20.89 -6.90 15.32
C TYR A 221 20.25 -7.75 16.42
N SER A 222 19.71 -7.09 17.44
CA SER A 222 19.14 -7.74 18.64
C SER A 222 17.65 -7.41 18.84
N HIS A 223 17.02 -8.11 19.80
CA HIS A 223 15.66 -7.82 20.25
C HIS A 223 15.51 -6.37 20.70
N ALA A 224 16.43 -5.90 21.56
CA ALA A 224 16.38 -4.55 22.12
C ALA A 224 16.37 -3.45 21.05
N ASN A 225 17.00 -3.72 19.90
CA ASN A 225 17.11 -2.79 18.78
C ASN A 225 16.03 -2.99 17.71
N GLY A 226 15.08 -3.92 17.93
CA GLY A 226 13.96 -4.18 17.02
C GLY A 226 14.30 -4.98 15.76
N TYR A 227 15.48 -5.59 15.70
CA TYR A 227 15.97 -6.36 14.55
C TYR A 227 15.75 -7.87 14.69
N LYS A 228 15.17 -8.33 15.81
CA LYS A 228 14.96 -9.77 16.06
C LYS A 228 13.60 -10.07 16.66
N VAL A 229 12.97 -11.15 16.20
CA VAL A 229 11.74 -11.73 16.77
C VAL A 229 11.90 -13.23 16.96
N ASP A 230 11.19 -13.77 17.94
CA ASP A 230 11.13 -15.21 18.17
C ASP A 230 9.82 -15.76 17.63
N LEU A 231 9.91 -16.80 16.80
CA LEU A 231 8.76 -17.54 16.31
C LEU A 231 8.73 -18.95 16.90
N ARG A 232 7.54 -19.47 17.20
CA ARG A 232 7.41 -20.85 17.71
C ARG A 232 7.89 -21.86 16.65
N SER A 233 8.83 -22.74 17.01
CA SER A 233 9.35 -23.78 16.09
C SER A 233 8.65 -25.14 16.23
N ASN A 234 7.94 -25.36 17.34
CA ASN A 234 7.31 -26.63 17.70
C ASN A 234 5.78 -26.55 17.74
N ARG A 235 5.11 -27.70 17.92
CA ARG A 235 3.65 -27.83 18.02
C ARG A 235 2.93 -27.15 16.85
N GLU A 236 2.25 -26.03 17.08
CA GLU A 236 1.55 -25.27 16.04
C GLU A 236 2.50 -24.66 14.98
N GLY A 237 3.79 -24.53 15.30
CA GLY A 237 4.82 -24.02 14.38
C GLY A 237 5.49 -25.05 13.48
N VAL A 238 5.13 -26.34 13.55
CA VAL A 238 5.84 -27.40 12.80
C VAL A 238 5.73 -27.26 11.28
N ASP A 239 4.62 -26.74 10.77
CA ASP A 239 4.44 -26.53 9.32
C ASP A 239 5.30 -25.37 8.80
N MET A 240 5.41 -24.30 9.59
CA MET A 240 6.34 -23.19 9.33
C MET A 240 7.79 -23.68 9.34
N THR A 241 8.17 -24.46 10.37
CA THR A 241 9.50 -25.06 10.47
C THR A 241 9.81 -25.90 9.23
N ARG A 242 8.89 -26.79 8.81
CA ARG A 242 9.08 -27.63 7.62
C ARG A 242 9.22 -26.77 6.35
N TYR A 243 8.43 -25.71 6.21
CA TYR A 243 8.50 -24.80 5.08
C TYR A 243 9.88 -24.14 4.99
N ILE A 244 10.36 -23.55 6.09
CA ILE A 244 11.66 -22.87 6.15
C ILE A 244 12.78 -23.86 5.78
N THR A 245 12.82 -25.03 6.42
CA THR A 245 13.91 -26.00 6.22
C THR A 245 13.95 -26.59 4.80
N ASN A 246 12.84 -26.57 4.07
CA ASN A 246 12.74 -27.13 2.72
C ASN A 246 12.93 -26.08 1.59
N ASN A 247 12.65 -24.80 1.86
CA ASN A 247 12.58 -23.78 0.83
C ASN A 247 13.67 -22.71 0.96
N TYR A 248 14.25 -22.52 2.14
CA TYR A 248 15.27 -21.49 2.37
C TYR A 248 16.67 -22.04 2.14
N GLN A 249 17.60 -21.16 1.79
CA GLN A 249 18.99 -21.54 1.56
C GLN A 249 19.66 -21.83 2.90
N THR A 250 20.22 -23.03 3.07
CA THR A 250 21.01 -23.37 4.25
C THR A 250 22.28 -22.52 4.33
N LEU A 251 22.54 -21.94 5.49
CA LEU A 251 23.78 -21.26 5.85
C LEU A 251 24.63 -22.15 6.77
N PRO A 252 25.92 -21.84 6.98
CA PRO A 252 26.70 -22.49 8.03
C PRO A 252 26.02 -22.39 9.39
N ASP A 253 26.18 -23.39 10.24
CA ASP A 253 25.64 -23.34 11.60
C ASP A 253 26.25 -22.18 12.39
N ARG A 254 25.45 -21.55 13.26
CA ARG A 254 25.90 -20.48 14.17
C ARG A 254 26.86 -21.06 15.21
N ASP A 255 27.69 -20.23 15.83
CA ASP A 255 28.73 -20.66 16.79
C ASP A 255 28.21 -21.50 17.98
N ASP A 256 26.91 -21.42 18.28
CA ASP A 256 26.23 -22.21 19.31
C ASP A 256 25.53 -23.48 18.80
N GLY A 257 25.76 -23.82 17.52
CA GLY A 257 25.19 -25.01 16.87
C GLY A 257 23.78 -24.82 16.32
N ALA A 258 23.21 -23.60 16.36
CA ALA A 258 21.92 -23.33 15.75
C ALA A 258 22.01 -23.42 14.22
N LYS A 259 21.07 -24.18 13.61
CA LYS A 259 21.00 -24.30 12.15
C LYS A 259 20.49 -23.00 11.55
N MET A 260 21.19 -22.46 10.57
CA MET A 260 20.82 -21.18 9.95
C MET A 260 20.29 -21.34 8.53
N TYR A 261 19.34 -20.49 8.18
CA TYR A 261 18.68 -20.45 6.88
C TYR A 261 18.52 -19.00 6.41
N LEU A 262 18.72 -18.76 5.12
CA LEU A 262 18.55 -17.47 4.45
C LEU A 262 17.26 -17.49 3.62
N SER A 263 16.34 -16.57 3.92
CA SER A 263 15.12 -16.42 3.14
C SER A 263 15.39 -15.76 1.78
N PRO A 264 14.49 -15.91 0.78
CA PRO A 264 14.63 -15.25 -0.52
C PRO A 264 14.67 -13.71 -0.45
N THR A 265 14.15 -13.14 0.64
CA THR A 265 14.15 -11.70 0.94
C THR A 265 15.35 -11.26 1.78
N GLY A 266 16.26 -12.18 2.13
CA GLY A 266 17.49 -11.90 2.84
C GLY A 266 17.34 -11.80 4.36
N GLY A 267 16.28 -12.38 4.95
CA GLY A 267 16.15 -12.59 6.39
C GLY A 267 16.92 -13.84 6.82
N ILE A 268 17.53 -13.79 8.01
CA ILE A 268 18.29 -14.89 8.60
C ILE A 268 17.45 -15.55 9.68
N TYR A 269 17.27 -16.86 9.56
CA TYR A 269 16.48 -17.70 10.47
C TYR A 269 17.42 -18.69 11.14
N ALA A 270 17.59 -18.59 12.46
CA ALA A 270 18.34 -19.55 13.25
C ALA A 270 17.36 -20.43 14.04
N LEU A 271 17.46 -21.75 13.87
CA LEU A 271 16.64 -22.71 14.62
C LEU A 271 17.31 -23.01 15.96
N GLU A 272 16.71 -22.49 17.03
CA GLU A 272 17.06 -22.86 18.40
C GLU A 272 16.19 -24.05 18.89
N ALA A 273 16.44 -24.52 20.11
CA ALA A 273 15.82 -25.73 20.65
C ALA A 273 14.28 -25.66 20.73
N ASP A 274 13.71 -24.48 20.99
CA ASP A 274 12.27 -24.30 21.23
C ASP A 274 11.63 -23.14 20.44
N HIS A 275 12.44 -22.34 19.73
CA HIS A 275 11.98 -21.23 18.90
C HIS A 275 12.90 -21.00 17.68
N TRP A 276 12.45 -20.14 16.78
CA TRP A 276 13.21 -19.59 15.68
C TRP A 276 13.63 -18.16 16.02
N ASP A 277 14.92 -17.90 15.93
CA ASP A 277 15.52 -16.57 15.95
C ASP A 277 15.45 -15.98 14.53
N VAL A 278 14.65 -14.94 14.31
CA VAL A 278 14.52 -14.31 13.00
C VAL A 278 15.09 -12.91 13.02
N VAL A 279 16.13 -12.69 12.21
CA VAL A 279 16.83 -11.41 12.08
C VAL A 279 16.70 -10.88 10.65
N LYS A 280 16.42 -9.60 10.53
CA LYS A 280 16.32 -8.88 9.25
C LYS A 280 16.85 -7.47 9.42
N HIS A 281 17.74 -7.07 8.54
CA HIS A 281 18.38 -5.76 8.42
C HIS A 281 18.68 -5.45 6.94
#